data_AF-A0A517WUL6-F1
#
_entry.id   AF-A0A517WUL6-F1
#
_cell.length_a   1.000
_cell.length_b   1.000
_cell.length_c   1.000
_cell.angle_alpha   90.00
_cell.angle_beta   90.00
_cell.angle_gamma   90.00
#
_symmetry.space_group_name_H-M   'P 1'
#
loop_
_entity.id
_entity.type
_entity.pdbx_description
1 polymer ?
#
loop_
_entity_poly.entity_id
_entity_poly.type
_entity_poly.pdbx_seq_one_letter_code
_entity_poly.pdbx_strand_id
1 'polypeptide(L)'
;MQYQVLTFILLIFVFGCETSTKPKPTNKTAKTASQTEKTNSDPVSLPPKYKPVIVSMNNHKSGSGSTSTFTPQQNSPNVNVKYGMTSGQDGAVSKLNWEYLSTDEKGDHYRFERSFPHDQPNQVVTTKEVIYQGKEIIIFEDDTQRISMFPLQVDKEPNSK
;
A
#
# COMPACT_ATOMS: atom_id res chain seq x y z
N MET A 1 -20.88 39.16 -30.60
CA MET A 1 -21.37 38.99 -29.22
C MET A 1 -20.15 39.04 -28.30
N GLN A 2 -19.99 40.14 -27.57
CA GLN A 2 -18.86 40.37 -26.65
C GLN A 2 -19.24 39.81 -25.27
N TYR A 3 -18.38 38.98 -24.69
CA TYR A 3 -18.48 38.61 -23.27
C TYR A 3 -17.33 39.26 -22.51
N GLN A 4 -17.71 40.11 -21.55
CA GLN A 4 -16.85 40.85 -20.65
C GLN A 4 -16.12 39.91 -19.68
N VAL A 5 -14.83 40.19 -19.49
CA VAL A 5 -13.97 39.67 -18.43
C VAL A 5 -14.42 40.30 -17.11
N LEU A 6 -14.79 39.48 -16.11
CA LEU A 6 -15.06 39.97 -14.75
C LEU A 6 -14.02 39.38 -13.80
N THR A 7 -12.93 40.13 -13.64
CA THR A 7 -11.88 39.88 -12.66
C THR A 7 -12.33 40.44 -11.30
N PHE A 8 -12.53 39.57 -10.31
CA PHE A 8 -12.66 40.00 -8.91
C PHE A 8 -11.35 39.76 -8.18
N ILE A 9 -10.59 40.84 -8.00
CA ILE A 9 -9.49 40.93 -7.03
C ILE A 9 -10.11 41.47 -5.74
N LEU A 10 -10.12 40.68 -4.68
CA LEU A 10 -10.37 41.17 -3.32
C LEU A 10 -9.07 40.99 -2.51
N LEU A 11 -8.34 42.08 -2.36
CA LEU A 11 -7.32 42.27 -1.34
C LEU A 11 -7.98 42.94 -0.12
N ILE A 12 -7.25 42.92 1.00
CA ILE A 12 -7.33 43.79 2.19
C ILE A 12 -8.03 43.18 3.43
N PHE A 13 -7.47 43.15 4.64
CA PHE A 13 -6.14 43.45 5.22
C PHE A 13 -6.17 42.91 6.69
N VAL A 14 -4.97 42.78 7.28
CA VAL A 14 -4.55 43.05 8.67
C VAL A 14 -4.85 42.21 9.94
N PHE A 15 -3.71 42.04 10.64
CA PHE A 15 -3.39 42.09 12.07
C PHE A 15 -3.80 40.93 12.98
N GLY A 16 -2.77 40.21 13.44
CA GLY A 16 -2.80 39.33 14.60
C GLY A 16 -1.39 38.88 14.97
N CYS A 17 -0.55 39.83 15.39
CA CYS A 17 0.75 39.55 15.99
C CYS A 17 0.53 39.41 17.50
N GLU A 18 0.61 38.19 18.04
CA GLU A 18 0.79 38.00 19.49
C GLU A 18 1.93 37.02 19.73
N THR A 19 3.08 37.59 20.05
CA THR A 19 4.17 36.94 20.76
C THR A 19 3.82 36.91 22.25
N SER A 20 3.70 35.72 22.86
CA SER A 20 3.90 35.60 24.31
C SER A 20 4.23 34.17 24.77
N THR A 21 5.53 33.99 25.02
CA THR A 21 6.11 33.34 26.21
C THR A 21 5.97 31.83 26.44
N LYS A 22 7.09 31.12 26.24
CA LYS A 22 7.39 29.78 26.79
C LYS A 22 7.27 29.77 28.33
N PRO A 23 6.82 28.65 28.91
CA PRO A 23 7.31 28.21 30.22
C PRO A 23 8.08 26.88 30.15
N LYS A 24 9.23 26.84 30.84
CA LYS A 24 10.00 25.65 31.26
C LYS A 24 10.61 26.00 32.63
N PRO A 25 10.96 25.05 33.51
CA PRO A 25 10.26 23.86 34.00
C PRO A 25 9.99 23.98 35.52
N THR A 26 9.22 23.08 36.13
CA THR A 26 9.29 22.89 37.59
C THR A 26 9.20 21.41 37.94
N ASN A 27 10.33 20.87 38.41
CA ASN A 27 10.42 19.57 39.07
C ASN A 27 9.68 19.64 40.42
N LYS A 28 8.75 18.71 40.65
CA LYS A 28 8.47 18.19 41.99
C LYS A 28 8.23 16.68 41.92
N THR A 29 9.15 15.95 42.55
CA THR A 29 9.07 14.53 42.85
C THR A 29 8.21 14.30 44.09
N ALA A 30 7.22 13.42 43.98
CA ALA A 30 6.65 12.57 45.05
C ALA A 30 5.80 11.48 44.35
N LYS A 31 6.38 10.33 44.00
CA LYS A 31 6.46 9.07 44.78
C LYS A 31 5.11 8.32 44.91
N THR A 32 5.00 7.27 44.09
CA THR A 32 4.39 5.95 44.33
C THR A 32 2.86 5.83 44.47
N ALA A 33 2.20 5.28 43.44
CA ALA A 33 1.68 3.90 43.43
C ALA A 33 0.82 3.65 42.17
N SER A 34 0.74 2.37 41.79
CA SER A 34 -0.07 1.78 40.71
C SER A 34 0.51 1.86 39.31
N GLN A 35 1.42 0.90 39.07
CA GLN A 35 1.44 0.16 37.81
C GLN A 35 0.01 -0.21 37.43
N THR A 36 -0.47 0.35 36.32
CA THR A 36 -1.32 -0.41 35.42
C THR A 36 -0.44 -0.72 34.24
N GLU A 37 0.11 -1.94 34.19
CA GLU A 37 0.56 -2.54 32.95
C GLU A 37 -0.62 -2.49 31.98
N LYS A 38 -0.65 -1.46 31.13
CA LYS A 38 -1.24 -1.63 29.81
C LYS A 38 -0.25 -2.50 29.07
N THR A 39 -0.44 -3.81 29.18
CA THR A 39 0.01 -4.74 28.16
C THR A 39 -0.64 -4.29 26.86
N ASN A 40 0.00 -3.38 26.13
CA ASN A 40 -0.16 -3.29 24.69
C ASN A 40 0.39 -4.60 24.17
N SER A 41 -0.44 -5.65 24.21
CA SER A 41 -0.17 -6.85 23.44
C SER A 41 -0.27 -6.40 22.00
N ASP A 42 0.88 -6.19 21.37
CA ASP A 42 0.94 -6.10 19.92
C ASP A 42 0.10 -7.25 19.37
N PRO A 43 -0.82 -7.00 18.41
CA PRO A 43 -1.65 -8.06 17.87
C PRO A 43 -0.74 -9.16 17.35
N VAL A 44 -0.90 -10.36 17.91
CA VAL A 44 -0.08 -11.53 17.56
C VAL A 44 -0.28 -11.79 16.07
N SER A 45 0.73 -11.49 15.24
CA SER A 45 0.70 -11.80 13.81
C SER A 45 0.73 -13.31 13.63
N LEU A 46 -0.32 -13.85 13.02
CA LEU A 46 -0.36 -15.26 12.61
C LEU A 46 0.63 -15.49 11.44
N PRO A 47 1.03 -16.74 11.18
CA PRO A 47 1.74 -17.08 9.95
C PRO A 47 0.84 -16.84 8.72
N PRO A 48 1.42 -16.56 7.52
CA PRO A 48 0.62 -16.34 6.32
C PRO A 48 -0.26 -17.55 5.98
N LYS A 49 -1.55 -17.30 5.73
CA LYS A 49 -2.58 -18.32 5.48
C LYS A 49 -2.52 -18.90 4.08
N TYR A 50 -2.19 -18.09 3.07
CA TYR A 50 -2.33 -18.50 1.67
C TYR A 50 -0.98 -18.61 0.97
N LYS A 51 -0.64 -19.80 0.46
CA LYS A 51 0.64 -20.05 -0.22
C LYS A 51 0.50 -21.11 -1.32
N PRO A 52 1.12 -20.92 -2.49
CA PRO A 52 1.72 -19.69 -3.04
C PRO A 52 0.69 -18.81 -3.79
N VAL A 53 1.06 -17.56 -4.03
CA VAL A 53 0.18 -16.52 -4.60
C VAL A 53 0.78 -15.98 -5.91
N ILE A 54 -0.06 -15.73 -6.91
CA ILE A 54 0.31 -15.09 -8.17
C ILE A 54 -0.16 -13.64 -8.14
N VAL A 55 0.73 -12.72 -8.52
CA VAL A 55 0.38 -11.36 -8.94
C VAL A 55 0.48 -11.28 -10.45
N SER A 56 -0.52 -10.70 -11.11
CA SER A 56 -0.57 -10.52 -12.55
C SER A 56 -0.76 -9.07 -12.92
N MET A 57 0.00 -8.60 -13.91
CA MET A 57 -0.23 -7.35 -14.64
C MET A 57 -0.70 -7.69 -16.04
N ASN A 58 -1.93 -7.33 -16.37
CA ASN A 58 -2.48 -7.46 -17.72
C ASN A 58 -2.59 -6.08 -18.37
N ASN A 59 -1.95 -5.90 -19.52
CA ASN A 59 -2.04 -4.67 -20.31
C ASN A 59 -3.24 -4.76 -21.26
N HIS A 60 -4.35 -4.12 -20.89
CA HIS A 60 -5.63 -4.19 -21.62
C HIS A 60 -5.50 -3.85 -23.11
N LYS A 61 -4.63 -2.89 -23.46
CA LYS A 61 -4.50 -2.36 -24.81
C LYS A 61 -3.50 -3.10 -25.69
N SER A 62 -2.46 -3.69 -25.11
CA SER A 62 -1.43 -4.40 -25.88
C SER A 62 -1.59 -5.92 -25.87
N GLY A 63 -2.45 -6.47 -25.01
CA GLY A 63 -2.64 -7.92 -24.86
C GLY A 63 -1.43 -8.65 -24.24
N SER A 64 -0.39 -7.91 -23.85
CA SER A 64 0.79 -8.43 -23.15
C SER A 64 0.60 -8.34 -21.64
N GLY A 65 1.33 -9.15 -20.88
CA GLY A 65 1.27 -9.09 -19.44
C GLY A 65 2.49 -9.73 -18.80
N SER A 66 2.58 -9.62 -17.48
CA SER A 66 3.63 -10.25 -16.69
C SER A 66 3.03 -10.79 -15.41
N THR A 67 3.53 -11.94 -14.98
CA THR A 67 3.12 -12.57 -13.72
C THR A 67 4.32 -12.77 -12.83
N SER A 68 4.09 -12.73 -11.52
CA SER A 68 5.08 -13.08 -10.51
C SER A 68 4.43 -13.97 -9.48
N THR A 69 5.03 -15.14 -9.25
CA THR A 69 4.61 -16.06 -8.19
C THR A 69 5.48 -15.81 -6.97
N PHE A 70 4.87 -15.69 -5.81
CA PHE A 70 5.61 -15.53 -4.56
C PHE A 70 4.97 -16.31 -3.41
N THR A 71 5.80 -16.62 -2.42
CA THR A 71 5.37 -17.25 -1.18
C THR A 71 5.55 -16.23 -0.05
N PRO A 72 4.46 -15.73 0.55
CA PRO A 72 4.53 -14.79 1.66
C PRO A 72 5.44 -15.30 2.78
N GLN A 73 6.34 -14.46 3.26
CA GLN A 73 7.21 -14.75 4.39
C GLN A 73 6.87 -13.81 5.54
N GLN A 74 6.84 -14.34 6.75
CA GLN A 74 6.60 -13.51 7.92
C GLN A 74 7.78 -12.57 8.10
N ASN A 75 7.50 -11.27 8.21
CA ASN A 75 8.55 -10.29 8.47
C ASN A 75 9.18 -10.59 9.84
N SER A 76 10.49 -10.50 9.91
CA SER A 76 11.23 -10.50 11.17
C SER A 76 11.91 -9.14 11.33
N PRO A 77 12.35 -8.73 12.53
CA PRO A 77 12.99 -7.43 12.75
C PRO A 77 14.15 -7.12 11.79
N ASN A 78 14.77 -8.16 11.22
CA ASN A 78 15.91 -8.04 10.30
C ASN A 78 15.59 -8.45 8.86
N VAL A 79 14.34 -8.83 8.55
CA VAL A 79 13.94 -9.31 7.22
C VAL A 79 12.60 -8.66 6.85
N ASN A 80 12.67 -7.67 5.98
CA ASN A 80 11.51 -7.17 5.22
C ASN A 80 11.65 -7.69 3.79
N VAL A 81 10.74 -8.58 3.38
CA VAL A 81 10.76 -9.15 2.03
C VAL A 81 9.87 -8.31 1.13
N LYS A 82 10.51 -7.60 0.19
CA LYS A 82 9.81 -6.87 -0.87
C LYS A 82 9.91 -7.65 -2.17
N TYR A 83 8.78 -7.73 -2.84
CA TYR A 83 8.66 -8.27 -4.19
C TYR A 83 8.35 -7.13 -5.15
N GLY A 84 8.65 -7.33 -6.42
CA GLY A 84 8.31 -6.34 -7.43
C GLY A 84 8.34 -6.90 -8.84
N MET A 85 7.64 -6.22 -9.74
CA MET A 85 7.70 -6.46 -11.17
C MET A 85 7.44 -5.17 -11.94
N THR A 86 7.91 -5.11 -13.17
CA THR A 86 7.66 -4.01 -14.11
C THR A 86 7.03 -4.57 -15.37
N SER A 87 5.95 -3.95 -15.87
CA SER A 87 5.29 -4.38 -17.11
C SER A 87 4.60 -3.20 -17.79
N GLY A 88 4.47 -3.28 -19.11
CA GLY A 88 3.83 -2.26 -19.94
C GLY A 88 4.60 -2.03 -21.22
N GLN A 89 4.34 -0.90 -21.86
CA GLN A 89 4.99 -0.43 -23.08
C GLN A 89 5.47 1.01 -22.89
N ASP A 90 6.31 1.52 -23.79
CA ASP A 90 6.83 2.89 -23.73
C ASP A 90 5.71 3.92 -23.51
N GLY A 91 5.95 4.83 -22.55
CA GLY A 91 4.99 5.84 -22.11
C GLY A 91 3.87 5.33 -21.18
N ALA A 92 3.76 4.02 -20.97
CA ALA A 92 2.71 3.37 -20.17
C ALA A 92 3.22 2.16 -19.38
N VAL A 93 4.43 2.29 -18.81
CA VAL A 93 5.05 1.26 -17.96
C VAL A 93 4.55 1.40 -16.52
N SER A 94 4.16 0.29 -15.89
CA SER A 94 3.95 0.21 -14.43
C SER A 94 5.12 -0.47 -13.77
N LYS A 95 5.60 0.12 -12.67
CA LYS A 95 6.42 -0.58 -11.67
C LYS A 95 5.59 -0.83 -10.43
N LEU A 96 5.47 -2.09 -10.02
CA LEU A 96 4.75 -2.49 -8.83
C LEU A 96 5.71 -3.12 -7.84
N ASN A 97 5.63 -2.67 -6.60
CA ASN A 97 6.25 -3.30 -5.45
C ASN A 97 5.15 -3.78 -4.51
N TRP A 98 5.40 -4.88 -3.80
CA TRP A 98 4.51 -5.32 -2.73
C TRP A 98 5.27 -6.00 -1.61
N GLU A 99 4.67 -5.94 -0.43
CA GLU A 99 5.18 -6.63 0.76
C GLU A 99 4.02 -7.25 1.54
N TYR A 100 4.28 -8.40 2.14
CA TYR A 100 3.41 -8.98 3.16
C TYR A 100 3.57 -8.17 4.45
N LEU A 101 2.47 -7.82 5.10
CA LEU A 101 2.47 -7.05 6.34
C LEU A 101 2.29 -7.98 7.55
N SER A 102 1.18 -8.71 7.58
CA SER A 102 0.74 -9.51 8.71
C SER A 102 -0.41 -10.44 8.31
N THR A 103 -0.78 -11.34 9.21
CA THR A 103 -2.01 -12.13 9.10
C THR A 103 -2.82 -12.00 10.37
N ASP A 104 -4.12 -11.76 10.20
CA ASP A 104 -5.12 -11.79 11.26
C ASP A 104 -6.25 -12.76 10.91
N GLU A 105 -7.34 -12.73 11.68
CA GLU A 105 -8.54 -13.53 11.44
C GLU A 105 -9.18 -13.28 10.07
N LYS A 106 -9.05 -12.08 9.49
CA LYS A 106 -9.68 -11.66 8.24
C LYS A 106 -8.93 -12.12 7.00
N GLY A 107 -7.60 -12.31 7.09
CA GLY A 107 -6.78 -12.77 5.98
C GLY A 107 -5.32 -12.35 6.07
N ASP A 108 -4.62 -12.46 4.93
CA ASP A 108 -3.25 -12.00 4.78
C ASP A 108 -3.25 -10.55 4.29
N HIS A 109 -2.53 -9.67 4.99
CA HIS A 109 -2.48 -8.25 4.71
C HIS A 109 -1.26 -7.93 3.85
N TYR A 110 -1.46 -7.16 2.79
CA TYR A 110 -0.40 -6.74 1.88
C TYR A 110 -0.47 -5.25 1.62
N ARG A 111 0.69 -4.64 1.41
CA ARG A 111 0.80 -3.30 0.85
C ARG A 111 1.37 -3.37 -0.55
N PHE A 112 0.64 -2.78 -1.49
CA PHE A 112 1.05 -2.61 -2.87
C PHE A 112 1.38 -1.14 -3.13
N GLU A 113 2.45 -0.90 -3.86
CA GLU A 113 2.85 0.42 -4.35
C GLU A 113 3.04 0.33 -5.86
N ARG A 114 2.35 1.19 -6.61
CA ARG A 114 2.45 1.28 -8.07
C ARG A 114 2.97 2.65 -8.45
N SER A 115 4.02 2.69 -9.26
CA SER A 115 4.47 3.88 -9.98
C SER A 115 4.03 3.81 -11.43
N PHE A 116 3.25 4.79 -11.91
CA PHE A 116 2.73 4.83 -13.27
C PHE A 116 2.49 6.26 -13.79
N PRO A 117 2.83 6.59 -15.05
CA PRO A 117 3.76 5.85 -15.89
C PRO A 117 5.18 5.94 -15.28
N HIS A 118 5.85 4.81 -15.15
CA HIS A 118 7.15 4.71 -14.49
C HIS A 118 8.25 5.44 -15.26
N ASP A 119 9.15 6.12 -14.53
CA ASP A 119 10.29 6.88 -15.04
C ASP A 119 9.91 8.02 -16.02
N GLN A 120 8.67 8.51 -15.93
CA GLN A 120 8.21 9.68 -16.67
C GLN A 120 8.08 10.91 -15.76
N PRO A 121 8.20 12.14 -16.29
CA PRO A 121 8.04 13.37 -15.49
C PRO A 121 6.67 13.50 -14.81
N ASN A 122 5.64 12.86 -15.36
CA ASN A 122 4.29 12.82 -14.82
C ASN A 122 3.98 11.53 -14.04
N GLN A 123 5.01 10.79 -13.59
CA GLN A 123 4.85 9.58 -12.78
C GLN A 123 4.03 9.88 -11.52
N VAL A 124 3.01 9.07 -11.28
CA VAL A 124 2.22 9.05 -10.04
C VAL A 124 2.55 7.78 -9.28
N VAL A 125 2.75 7.91 -7.97
CA VAL A 125 2.89 6.77 -7.05
C VAL A 125 1.61 6.60 -6.27
N THR A 126 1.02 5.41 -6.35
CA THR A 126 -0.23 5.05 -5.66
C THR A 126 0.01 3.85 -4.76
N THR A 127 -0.40 3.96 -3.51
CA THR A 127 -0.31 2.86 -2.53
C THR A 127 -1.70 2.31 -2.22
N LYS A 128 -1.82 0.99 -2.08
CA LYS A 128 -3.05 0.31 -1.68
C LYS A 128 -2.73 -0.84 -0.73
N GLU A 129 -3.41 -0.87 0.41
CA GLU A 129 -3.41 -2.02 1.30
C GLU A 129 -4.62 -2.92 1.00
N VAL A 130 -4.41 -4.24 1.03
CA VAL A 130 -5.45 -5.23 0.73
C VAL A 130 -5.40 -6.38 1.72
N ILE A 131 -6.58 -6.94 2.00
CA ILE A 131 -6.75 -8.18 2.76
C ILE A 131 -7.05 -9.29 1.76
N TYR A 132 -6.14 -10.25 1.66
CA TYR A 132 -6.28 -11.40 0.77
C TYR A 132 -6.93 -12.57 1.51
N GLN A 133 -7.94 -13.16 0.86
CA GLN A 133 -8.76 -14.23 1.42
C GLN A 133 -8.69 -15.52 0.58
N GLY A 134 -7.62 -15.70 -0.21
CA GLY A 134 -7.43 -16.89 -1.05
C GLY A 134 -8.27 -16.92 -2.33
N LYS A 135 -8.85 -15.79 -2.74
CA LYS A 135 -9.62 -15.62 -3.97
C LYS A 135 -9.04 -14.49 -4.79
N GLU A 136 -9.27 -14.48 -6.10
CA GLU A 136 -8.83 -13.37 -6.95
C GLU A 136 -9.33 -12.02 -6.41
N ILE A 137 -8.41 -11.06 -6.31
CA ILE A 137 -8.73 -9.67 -6.00
C ILE A 137 -8.06 -8.74 -7.02
N ILE A 138 -8.77 -7.67 -7.38
CA ILE A 138 -8.22 -6.59 -8.21
C ILE A 138 -7.54 -5.57 -7.29
N ILE A 139 -6.25 -5.38 -7.49
CA ILE A 139 -5.43 -4.42 -6.73
C ILE A 139 -5.55 -3.05 -7.39
N PHE A 140 -5.21 -2.95 -8.68
CA PHE A 140 -5.34 -1.71 -9.46
C PHE A 140 -6.03 -2.00 -10.78
N GLU A 141 -6.80 -1.05 -11.27
CA GLU A 141 -7.42 -1.11 -12.59
C GLU A 141 -7.58 0.30 -13.15
N ASP A 142 -7.16 0.49 -14.40
CA ASP A 142 -7.36 1.69 -15.19
C ASP A 142 -7.47 1.35 -16.69
N ASP A 143 -7.54 2.38 -17.52
CA ASP A 143 -7.69 2.26 -18.98
C ASP A 143 -6.50 1.58 -19.68
N THR A 144 -5.39 1.35 -18.99
CA THR A 144 -4.17 0.76 -19.53
C THR A 144 -3.98 -0.65 -19.00
N GLN A 145 -4.16 -0.85 -17.70
CA GLN A 145 -3.73 -2.07 -17.00
C GLN A 145 -4.72 -2.51 -15.91
N ARG A 146 -4.85 -3.83 -15.75
CA ARG A 146 -5.41 -4.47 -14.55
C ARG A 146 -4.34 -5.27 -13.85
N ILE A 147 -4.23 -5.06 -12.54
CA ILE A 147 -3.32 -5.76 -11.65
C ILE A 147 -4.16 -6.57 -10.67
N SER A 148 -4.02 -7.89 -10.69
CA SER A 148 -4.75 -8.80 -9.79
C SER A 148 -3.83 -9.74 -9.03
N MET A 149 -4.35 -10.24 -7.90
CA MET A 149 -3.70 -11.24 -7.07
C MET A 149 -4.63 -12.44 -6.87
N PHE A 150 -4.15 -13.65 -7.11
CA PHE A 150 -4.96 -14.88 -7.09
C PHE A 150 -4.13 -16.11 -6.70
N PRO A 151 -4.76 -17.23 -6.28
CA PRO A 151 -4.02 -18.39 -5.79
C PRO A 151 -3.32 -19.11 -6.94
N LEU A 152 -2.13 -19.68 -6.67
CA LEU A 152 -1.55 -20.66 -7.59
C LEU A 152 -2.47 -21.88 -7.65
N GLN A 153 -2.88 -22.27 -8.86
CA GLN A 153 -3.54 -23.56 -9.04
C GLN A 153 -2.47 -24.64 -8.99
N VAL A 154 -2.52 -25.48 -7.95
CA VAL A 154 -1.76 -26.74 -7.93
C VAL A 154 -2.66 -27.75 -8.61
N ASP A 155 -2.30 -28.17 -9.82
CA ASP A 155 -3.02 -29.21 -10.53
C ASP A 155 -3.14 -30.43 -9.61
N LYS A 156 -4.38 -30.88 -9.37
CA LYS A 156 -4.59 -32.15 -8.65
C LYS A 156 -3.97 -33.25 -9.51
N GLU A 157 -3.00 -33.97 -8.95
CA GLU A 157 -2.44 -35.17 -9.56
C GLU A 157 -3.58 -36.03 -10.14
N PRO A 158 -3.50 -36.48 -11.40
CA PRO A 158 -4.45 -37.44 -11.91
C PRO A 158 -4.29 -38.71 -11.08
N ASN A 159 -5.31 -39.06 -10.29
CA ASN A 159 -5.39 -40.33 -9.58
C ASN A 159 -4.99 -41.48 -10.52
N SER A 160 -3.77 -42.00 -10.35
CA SER A 160 -3.39 -43.28 -10.92
C SER A 160 -4.21 -44.32 -10.18
N LYS A 161 -5.21 -44.89 -10.85
CA LYS A 161 -5.84 -46.14 -10.42
C LYS A 161 -4.91 -47.31 -10.66
#